data_AF-A0ABD6AFQ2-F1
#
_entry.id   AF-A0ABD6AFQ2-F1
#
_cell.length_a   1.000
_cell.length_b   1.000
_cell.length_c   1.000
_cell.angle_alpha   90.00
_cell.angle_beta   90.00
_cell.angle_gamma   90.00
#
_symmetry.space_group_name_H-M   'P 1'
#
loop_
_entity.id
_entity.type
_entity.pdbx_description
1 polymer ?
#
loop_
_entity_poly.entity_id
_entity_poly.type
_entity_poly.pdbx_seq_one_letter_code
_entity_poly.pdbx_strand_id
1 'polypeptide(L)'
;MSNHSDRTERVVLCFDRDNSVSVNPHPEHRAVPIGWIQYWAHVEETPVWCTGNQHLRVETETPGIREAEYLWEEHIAGEQYKYENSQFEDFIKPRRRDGLRLIQDVYEAAFPDEDLRFIVVDDADVSDLSDEGPWTWYAPWDFVEAVESGEFVLDEPDGDSFRNEGVPFNSTDQPDFEADQRRELRQIQKRVRTPVASEK
;
A
#
# COMPACT_ATOMS: atom_id res chain seq x y z
N MET A 1 10.07 4.20 33.28
CA MET A 1 10.71 3.51 32.14
C MET A 1 9.63 2.67 31.51
N SER A 2 9.02 3.15 30.43
CA SER A 2 7.93 2.42 29.77
C SER A 2 8.54 1.32 28.90
N ASN A 3 8.12 0.08 29.13
CA ASN A 3 8.51 -1.08 28.35
C ASN A 3 8.14 -0.85 26.88
N HIS A 4 9.15 -0.71 26.01
CA HIS A 4 9.00 -0.70 24.55
C HIS A 4 8.65 -2.10 23.98
N SER A 5 8.40 -3.12 24.80
CA SER A 5 8.36 -4.52 24.35
C SER A 5 6.97 -5.11 24.10
N ASP A 6 5.91 -4.28 24.06
CA ASP A 6 4.52 -4.76 23.90
C ASP A 6 3.80 -4.17 22.67
N ARG A 7 4.50 -3.38 21.84
CA ARG A 7 3.94 -2.88 20.58
C ARG A 7 4.03 -3.96 19.53
N THR A 8 2.90 -4.31 18.93
CA THR A 8 2.86 -5.16 17.75
C THR A 8 3.40 -4.38 16.56
N GLU A 9 4.35 -4.97 15.84
CA GLU A 9 4.82 -4.43 14.56
C GLU A 9 3.74 -4.66 13.49
N ARG A 10 3.45 -3.63 12.68
CA ARG A 10 2.57 -3.72 11.52
C ARG A 10 3.33 -3.29 10.27
N VAL A 11 3.43 -4.23 9.33
CA VAL A 11 3.98 -3.99 8.00
C VAL A 11 2.85 -3.54 7.06
N VAL A 12 3.05 -2.45 6.34
CA VAL A 12 2.13 -1.93 5.31
C VAL A 12 2.87 -1.91 3.98
N LEU A 13 2.33 -2.63 2.98
CA LEU A 13 2.93 -2.71 1.64
C LEU A 13 2.25 -1.72 0.68
N CYS A 14 3.04 -1.02 -0.11
CA CYS A 14 2.60 -0.05 -1.11
C CYS A 14 3.21 -0.42 -2.46
N PHE A 15 2.39 -0.66 -3.48
CA PHE A 15 2.86 -1.06 -4.82
C PHE A 15 2.45 -0.03 -5.88
N ASP A 16 3.41 0.39 -6.71
CA ASP A 16 3.10 0.90 -8.04
C ASP A 16 2.74 -0.27 -8.97
N ARG A 17 2.01 0.05 -10.03
CA ARG A 17 1.65 -0.86 -11.10
C ARG A 17 2.64 -0.79 -12.25
N ASP A 18 2.87 0.40 -12.77
CA ASP A 18 3.54 0.57 -14.06
C ASP A 18 5.03 0.25 -13.89
N ASN A 19 5.58 -0.57 -14.79
CA ASN A 19 6.93 -1.13 -14.72
C ASN A 19 7.26 -1.95 -13.47
N SER A 20 6.29 -2.21 -12.58
CA SER A 20 6.56 -2.75 -11.25
C SER A 20 6.02 -4.17 -11.06
N VAL A 21 4.83 -4.45 -11.58
CA VAL A 21 4.14 -5.73 -11.39
C VAL A 21 3.97 -6.50 -12.69
N SER A 22 3.77 -7.81 -12.62
CA SER A 22 3.73 -8.71 -13.78
C SER A 22 2.64 -8.39 -14.82
N VAL A 23 1.58 -7.66 -14.45
CA VAL A 23 0.53 -7.19 -15.37
C VAL A 23 0.91 -5.92 -16.15
N ASN A 24 1.99 -5.23 -15.76
CA ASN A 24 2.60 -4.15 -16.52
C ASN A 24 4.12 -4.07 -16.22
N PRO A 25 4.92 -5.06 -16.64
CA PRO A 25 6.30 -5.21 -16.21
C PRO A 25 7.24 -4.22 -16.90
N HIS A 26 8.37 -3.92 -16.26
CA HIS A 26 9.47 -3.23 -16.91
C HIS A 26 10.02 -4.10 -18.07
N PRO A 27 10.37 -3.52 -19.24
CA PRO A 27 10.83 -4.31 -20.39
C PRO A 27 12.14 -5.08 -20.17
N GLU A 28 12.98 -4.61 -19.25
CA GLU A 28 14.34 -5.15 -19.04
C GLU A 28 14.59 -5.68 -17.62
N HIS A 29 13.60 -5.59 -16.72
CA HIS A 29 13.77 -5.99 -15.32
C HIS A 29 12.69 -6.96 -14.87
N ARG A 30 12.99 -7.72 -13.81
CA ARG A 30 12.00 -8.59 -13.17
C ARG A 30 10.88 -7.73 -12.58
N ALA A 31 9.66 -8.25 -12.64
CA ALA A 31 8.48 -7.61 -12.09
C ALA A 31 7.91 -8.46 -10.96
N VAL A 32 7.31 -7.80 -9.97
CA VAL A 32 6.65 -8.48 -8.86
C VAL A 32 5.47 -9.29 -9.40
N PRO A 33 5.39 -10.60 -9.13
CA PRO A 33 4.22 -11.39 -9.48
C PRO A 33 2.97 -10.79 -8.83
N ILE A 34 1.94 -10.45 -9.63
CA ILE A 34 0.68 -9.91 -9.08
C ILE A 34 0.04 -10.90 -8.08
N GLY A 35 0.27 -12.20 -8.26
CA GLY A 35 -0.20 -13.22 -7.33
C GLY A 35 0.37 -13.08 -5.93
N TRP A 36 1.58 -12.54 -5.77
CA TRP A 36 2.17 -12.28 -4.46
C TRP A 36 1.41 -11.17 -3.72
N ILE A 37 1.06 -10.10 -4.43
CA ILE A 37 0.28 -8.99 -3.89
C ILE A 37 -1.09 -9.48 -3.40
N GLN A 38 -1.75 -10.31 -4.21
CA GLN A 38 -3.04 -10.92 -3.85
C GLN A 38 -2.91 -11.86 -2.64
N TYR A 39 -1.86 -12.67 -2.57
CA TYR A 39 -1.59 -13.56 -1.44
C TYR A 39 -1.44 -12.77 -0.14
N TRP A 40 -0.55 -11.76 -0.11
CA TRP A 40 -0.35 -10.98 1.10
C TRP A 40 -1.61 -10.21 1.50
N ALA A 41 -2.34 -9.64 0.55
CA ALA A 41 -3.56 -8.89 0.83
C ALA A 41 -4.70 -9.77 1.40
N HIS A 42 -4.90 -10.96 0.81
CA HIS A 42 -6.13 -11.74 1.00
C HIS A 42 -5.94 -13.04 1.80
N VAL A 43 -4.72 -13.58 1.86
CA VAL A 43 -4.40 -14.80 2.63
C VAL A 43 -3.71 -14.45 3.93
N GLU A 44 -2.56 -13.77 3.85
CA GLU A 44 -1.83 -13.31 5.05
C GLU A 44 -2.48 -12.07 5.66
N GLU A 45 -3.49 -11.51 4.99
CA GLU A 45 -4.28 -10.43 5.54
C GLU A 45 -3.45 -9.18 5.88
N THR A 46 -2.27 -9.06 5.25
CA THR A 46 -1.31 -7.97 5.36
C THR A 46 -1.89 -6.73 4.70
N PRO A 47 -1.77 -5.54 5.31
CA PRO A 47 -2.17 -4.30 4.66
C PRO A 47 -1.41 -4.03 3.35
N VAL A 48 -2.15 -3.90 2.25
CA VAL A 48 -1.61 -3.64 0.91
C VAL A 48 -2.34 -2.46 0.27
N TRP A 49 -1.59 -1.56 -0.36
CA TRP A 49 -2.09 -0.37 -1.05
C TRP A 49 -1.54 -0.22 -2.47
N CYS A 50 -2.39 0.21 -3.41
CA CYS A 50 -2.02 0.58 -4.77
C CYS A 50 -1.74 2.08 -4.87
N THR A 51 -0.46 2.46 -4.89
CA THR A 51 -0.03 3.86 -4.70
C THR A 51 0.25 4.61 -5.99
N GLY A 52 0.50 3.90 -7.09
CA GLY A 52 0.72 4.51 -8.41
C GLY A 52 -0.50 4.43 -9.32
N ASN A 53 -0.38 3.74 -10.45
CA ASN A 53 -1.53 3.62 -11.37
C ASN A 53 -2.67 2.79 -10.74
N GLN A 54 -3.83 3.44 -10.62
CA GLN A 54 -4.98 2.96 -9.87
C GLN A 54 -5.68 1.75 -10.53
N HIS A 55 -5.27 1.29 -11.71
CA HIS A 55 -5.76 0.02 -12.26
C HIS A 55 -5.39 -1.18 -11.38
N LEU A 56 -4.26 -1.12 -10.67
CA LEU A 56 -3.81 -2.22 -9.81
C LEU A 56 -4.80 -2.55 -8.69
N ARG A 57 -5.57 -1.56 -8.23
CA ARG A 57 -6.65 -1.76 -7.23
C ARG A 57 -7.68 -2.78 -7.69
N VAL A 58 -7.94 -2.84 -9.00
CA VAL A 58 -8.96 -3.70 -9.61
C VAL A 58 -8.34 -5.05 -9.86
N GLU A 59 -7.11 -5.06 -10.38
CA GLU A 59 -6.37 -6.27 -10.68
C GLU A 59 -6.05 -7.07 -9.39
N THR A 60 -5.89 -6.40 -8.24
CA THR A 60 -5.57 -7.03 -6.95
C THR A 60 -6.70 -6.99 -5.92
N GLU A 61 -7.79 -6.27 -6.18
CA GLU A 61 -8.87 -6.01 -5.21
C GLU A 61 -8.39 -5.36 -3.89
N THR A 62 -7.34 -4.54 -3.95
CA THR A 62 -6.77 -3.80 -2.80
C THR A 62 -7.06 -2.30 -2.88
N PRO A 63 -7.06 -1.55 -1.75
CA PRO A 63 -7.34 -0.11 -1.77
C PRO A 63 -6.23 0.69 -2.46
N GLY A 64 -6.59 1.85 -3.03
CA GLY A 64 -5.65 2.81 -3.62
C GLY A 64 -5.70 4.18 -2.94
N ILE A 65 -5.07 5.18 -3.54
CA ILE A 65 -4.94 6.52 -2.93
C ILE A 65 -6.30 7.18 -2.68
N ARG A 66 -7.27 6.99 -3.59
CA ARG A 66 -8.64 7.54 -3.40
C ARG A 66 -9.33 6.99 -2.15
N GLU A 67 -9.08 5.73 -1.79
CA GLU A 67 -9.61 5.16 -0.57
C GLU A 67 -8.94 5.76 0.66
N ALA A 68 -7.65 6.07 0.59
CA ALA A 68 -6.94 6.75 1.67
C ALA A 68 -7.48 8.18 1.86
N GLU A 69 -7.72 8.92 0.78
CA GLU A 69 -8.35 10.25 0.81
C GLU A 69 -9.73 10.17 1.46
N TYR A 70 -10.56 9.19 1.04
CA TYR A 70 -11.87 8.96 1.63
C TYR A 70 -11.79 8.67 3.14
N LEU A 71 -10.87 7.80 3.57
CA LEU A 71 -10.68 7.51 5.00
C LEU A 71 -10.26 8.77 5.76
N TRP A 72 -9.36 9.56 5.20
CA TRP A 72 -8.89 10.78 5.80
C TRP A 72 -10.03 11.80 5.99
N GLU A 73 -10.75 12.08 4.90
CA GLU A 73 -11.81 13.09 4.86
C GLU A 73 -13.02 12.69 5.70
N GLU A 74 -13.50 11.46 5.55
CA GLU A 74 -14.79 11.06 6.11
C GLU A 74 -14.69 10.42 7.49
N HIS A 75 -13.49 9.98 7.90
CA HIS A 75 -13.33 9.20 9.13
C HIS A 75 -12.24 9.69 10.08
N ILE A 76 -11.18 10.32 9.58
CA ILE A 76 -10.03 10.69 10.43
C ILE A 76 -10.04 12.19 10.74
N ALA A 77 -9.83 13.04 9.74
CA ALA A 77 -9.63 14.48 9.93
C ALA A 77 -10.91 15.30 9.76
N GLY A 78 -11.89 14.83 8.99
CA GLY A 78 -13.09 15.63 8.68
C GLY A 78 -12.84 16.76 7.68
N GLU A 79 -11.67 16.80 7.04
CA GLU A 79 -11.28 17.79 6.03
C GLU A 79 -10.41 17.15 4.94
N GLN A 80 -10.35 17.80 3.78
CA GLN A 80 -9.51 17.38 2.65
C GLN A 80 -8.04 17.27 3.05
N TYR A 81 -7.38 16.22 2.57
CA TYR A 81 -5.95 16.06 2.80
C TYR A 81 -5.16 17.18 2.12
N LYS A 82 -4.20 17.76 2.86
CA LYS A 82 -3.42 18.91 2.40
C LYS A 82 -2.06 18.43 1.91
N TYR A 83 -1.93 18.36 0.59
CA TYR A 83 -0.67 18.00 -0.06
C TYR A 83 0.33 19.15 -0.02
N GLU A 84 1.56 18.90 0.45
CA GLU A 84 2.60 19.92 0.58
C GLU A 84 3.18 20.37 -0.76
N ASN A 85 3.20 19.49 -1.76
CA ASN A 85 3.87 19.71 -3.04
C ASN A 85 2.89 19.84 -4.22
N SER A 86 1.70 20.39 -3.99
CA SER A 86 0.64 20.48 -5.00
C SER A 86 0.90 21.52 -6.12
N GLN A 87 1.82 21.22 -7.04
CA GLN A 87 1.80 21.79 -8.40
C GLN A 87 1.50 20.63 -9.35
N PHE A 88 0.22 20.57 -9.75
CA PHE A 88 -0.35 19.70 -10.76
C PHE A 88 -0.02 20.27 -12.15
N GLU A 89 0.89 19.65 -12.91
CA GLU A 89 0.95 19.88 -14.36
C GLU A 89 0.34 18.74 -15.18
N ASP A 90 0.15 17.54 -14.61
CA ASP A 90 -0.50 16.42 -15.30
C ASP A 90 -1.62 15.80 -14.44
N PHE A 91 -2.86 15.90 -14.93
CA PHE A 91 -4.13 15.57 -14.25
C PHE A 91 -4.38 14.09 -13.89
N ILE A 92 -3.34 13.23 -13.82
CA ILE A 92 -3.54 11.77 -13.71
C ILE A 92 -2.94 11.13 -12.45
N LYS A 93 -2.05 11.78 -11.69
CA LYS A 93 -1.50 11.20 -10.45
C LYS A 93 -1.29 12.26 -9.35
N PRO A 94 -1.76 12.10 -8.10
CA PRO A 94 -1.18 12.81 -6.97
C PRO A 94 0.32 12.51 -6.92
N ARG A 95 1.16 13.44 -6.44
CA ARG A 95 2.61 13.20 -6.41
C ARG A 95 2.86 11.93 -5.60
N ARG A 96 3.52 10.95 -6.22
CA ARG A 96 3.82 9.62 -5.68
C ARG A 96 4.18 9.60 -4.19
N ARG A 97 5.01 10.56 -3.74
CA ARG A 97 5.39 10.77 -2.33
C ARG A 97 4.25 11.25 -1.43
N ASP A 98 3.47 12.22 -1.90
CA ASP A 98 2.34 12.79 -1.19
C ASP A 98 1.24 11.74 -0.94
N GLY A 99 1.01 10.83 -1.90
CA GLY A 99 0.12 9.69 -1.69
C GLY A 99 0.63 8.69 -0.65
N LEU A 100 1.93 8.46 -0.60
CA LEU A 100 2.56 7.61 0.42
C LEU A 100 2.45 8.25 1.81
N ARG A 101 2.71 9.56 1.93
CA ARG A 101 2.51 10.32 3.18
C ARG A 101 1.08 10.25 3.68
N LEU A 102 0.09 10.38 2.78
CA LEU A 102 -1.31 10.20 3.13
C LEU A 102 -1.58 8.81 3.73
N ILE A 103 -1.03 7.75 3.13
CA ILE A 103 -1.17 6.39 3.70
C ILE A 103 -0.53 6.33 5.08
N GLN A 104 0.68 6.86 5.26
CA GLN A 104 1.33 6.92 6.57
C GLN A 104 0.44 7.63 7.60
N ASP A 105 -0.07 8.83 7.28
CA ASP A 105 -0.93 9.60 8.18
C ASP A 105 -2.21 8.85 8.54
N VAL A 106 -2.80 8.12 7.59
CA VAL A 106 -3.97 7.25 7.83
C VAL A 106 -3.66 6.17 8.86
N TYR A 107 -2.51 5.49 8.74
CA TYR A 107 -2.12 4.43 9.67
C TYR A 107 -1.66 4.97 11.02
N GLU A 108 -0.93 6.08 11.06
CA GLU A 108 -0.51 6.70 12.32
C GLU A 108 -1.71 7.20 13.12
N ALA A 109 -2.72 7.76 12.45
CA ALA A 109 -3.96 8.18 13.10
C ALA A 109 -4.80 6.99 13.57
N ALA A 110 -4.85 5.90 12.79
CA ALA A 110 -5.64 4.73 13.14
C ALA A 110 -4.95 3.84 14.20
N PHE A 111 -3.64 3.65 14.11
CA PHE A 111 -2.88 2.71 14.93
C PHE A 111 -1.72 3.42 15.65
N PRO A 112 -2.00 4.43 16.50
CA PRO A 112 -0.96 5.23 17.16
C PRO A 112 -0.08 4.41 18.13
N ASP A 113 -0.58 3.26 18.57
CA ASP A 113 0.07 2.38 19.54
C ASP A 113 0.88 1.24 18.90
N GLU A 114 0.90 1.12 17.57
CA GLU A 114 1.63 0.06 16.84
C GLU A 114 2.95 0.58 16.28
N ASP A 115 3.97 -0.28 16.18
CA ASP A 115 5.21 0.09 15.49
C ASP A 115 5.00 -0.15 13.99
N LEU A 116 4.86 0.93 13.23
CA LEU A 116 4.54 0.89 11.81
C LEU A 116 5.82 0.79 10.98
N ARG A 117 5.82 -0.12 10.00
CA ARG A 117 6.85 -0.23 8.97
C ARG A 117 6.18 -0.18 7.61
N PHE A 118 6.54 0.82 6.80
CA PHE A 118 6.01 0.96 5.45
C PHE A 118 7.03 0.49 4.42
N ILE A 119 6.58 -0.34 3.50
CA ILE A 119 7.41 -0.86 2.41
C ILE A 119 6.79 -0.42 1.10
N VAL A 120 7.53 0.33 0.30
CA VAL A 120 7.10 0.79 -1.01
C VAL A 120 7.91 0.10 -2.10
N VAL A 121 7.21 -0.49 -3.06
CA VAL A 121 7.77 -1.12 -4.24
C VAL A 121 7.33 -0.32 -5.46
N ASP A 122 8.27 0.42 -6.03
CA ASP A 122 8.01 1.42 -7.07
C ASP A 122 9.22 1.52 -7.99
N ASP A 123 8.98 1.61 -9.30
CA ASP A 123 10.04 1.76 -10.30
C ASP A 123 10.78 3.09 -10.17
N ALA A 124 10.11 4.11 -9.62
CA ALA A 124 10.71 5.38 -9.31
C ALA A 124 11.31 5.39 -7.90
N ASP A 125 12.49 5.97 -7.83
CA ASP A 125 13.19 6.17 -6.57
C ASP A 125 12.43 7.15 -5.64
N VAL A 126 12.01 6.60 -4.51
CA VAL A 126 11.41 7.31 -3.37
C VAL A 126 12.15 6.97 -2.06
N SER A 127 13.41 6.56 -2.15
CA SER A 127 14.20 6.17 -0.99
C SER A 127 14.38 7.30 0.02
N ASP A 128 14.28 8.56 -0.44
CA ASP A 128 14.32 9.76 0.41
C ASP A 128 13.21 9.78 1.48
N LEU A 129 12.12 9.05 1.30
CA LEU A 129 11.06 8.93 2.31
C LEU A 129 11.55 8.28 3.62
N SER A 130 12.66 7.53 3.61
CA SER A 130 13.25 6.99 4.84
C SER A 130 13.72 8.08 5.80
N ASP A 131 13.97 9.30 5.32
CA ASP A 131 14.35 10.45 6.15
C ASP A 131 13.13 11.05 6.88
N GLU A 132 11.91 10.74 6.42
CA GLU A 132 10.65 11.34 6.90
C GLU A 132 9.84 10.38 7.79
N GLY A 133 10.07 9.07 7.70
CA GLY A 133 9.29 8.07 8.42
C GLY A 133 9.86 6.66 8.29
N PRO A 134 9.14 5.65 8.79
CA PRO A 134 9.61 4.26 8.79
C PRO A 134 9.42 3.59 7.42
N TRP A 135 9.86 4.26 6.37
CA TRP A 135 9.79 3.81 4.98
C TRP A 135 11.01 2.99 4.59
N THR A 136 10.76 1.88 3.89
CA THR A 136 11.76 1.13 3.13
C THR A 136 11.31 1.10 1.68
N TRP A 137 12.12 1.64 0.78
CA TRP A 137 11.87 1.55 -0.67
C TRP A 137 12.62 0.37 -1.26
N TYR A 138 11.97 -0.31 -2.21
CA TYR A 138 12.60 -1.27 -3.11
C TYR A 138 12.26 -0.91 -4.56
N ALA A 139 13.25 -1.01 -5.43
CA ALA A 139 12.94 -1.22 -6.83
C ALA A 139 12.28 -2.62 -7.01
N PRO A 140 11.38 -2.80 -7.99
CA PRO A 140 10.63 -4.05 -8.15
C PRO A 140 11.50 -5.31 -8.26
N TRP A 141 12.63 -5.23 -8.96
CA TRP A 141 13.53 -6.37 -9.15
C TRP A 141 14.37 -6.70 -7.91
N ASP A 142 14.72 -5.68 -7.11
CA ASP A 142 15.42 -5.86 -5.83
C ASP A 142 14.45 -6.43 -4.78
N PHE A 143 13.18 -6.03 -4.84
CA PHE A 143 12.11 -6.60 -4.01
C PHE A 143 11.93 -8.10 -4.29
N VAL A 144 11.82 -8.49 -5.56
CA VAL A 144 11.72 -9.91 -5.94
C VAL A 144 12.92 -10.69 -5.42
N GLU A 145 14.14 -10.16 -5.54
CA GLU A 145 15.33 -10.81 -5.01
C GLU A 145 15.28 -10.98 -3.49
N ALA A 146 14.84 -9.96 -2.75
CA ALA A 146 14.73 -10.01 -1.30
C ALA A 146 13.70 -11.05 -0.81
N VAL A 147 12.59 -11.22 -1.55
CA VAL A 147 11.56 -12.21 -1.22
C VAL A 147 12.07 -13.63 -1.48
N GLU A 148 12.60 -13.90 -2.67
CA GLU A 148 13.11 -15.23 -3.06
C GLU A 148 14.32 -15.67 -2.21
N SER A 149 15.12 -14.73 -1.71
CA SER A 149 16.27 -15.02 -0.84
C SER A 149 15.86 -15.29 0.62
N GLY A 150 14.62 -14.99 1.00
CA GLY A 150 14.13 -15.03 2.38
C GLY A 150 14.67 -13.89 3.26
N GLU A 151 15.22 -12.83 2.67
CA GLU A 151 15.64 -11.62 3.39
C GLU A 151 14.46 -10.67 3.67
N PHE A 152 13.35 -10.83 2.94
CA PHE A 152 12.14 -10.07 3.15
C PHE A 152 11.41 -10.48 4.45
N VAL A 153 10.69 -9.53 5.05
CA VAL A 153 10.03 -9.71 6.35
C VAL A 153 8.81 -10.63 6.31
N LEU A 154 8.18 -10.79 5.14
CA LEU A 154 7.03 -11.68 4.94
C LEU A 154 7.46 -12.93 4.18
N ASP A 155 6.75 -14.02 4.43
CA ASP A 155 6.96 -15.29 3.73
C ASP A 155 6.69 -15.14 2.22
N GLU A 156 7.53 -15.79 1.41
CA GLU A 156 7.35 -15.88 -0.03
C GLU A 156 6.03 -16.60 -0.35
N PRO A 157 5.14 -16.00 -1.14
CA PRO A 157 3.92 -16.67 -1.58
C PRO A 157 4.25 -17.83 -2.53
N ASP A 158 3.57 -18.97 -2.34
CA ASP A 158 3.62 -20.09 -3.27
C ASP A 158 3.35 -19.62 -4.72
N GLY A 159 4.31 -19.83 -5.63
CA GLY A 159 4.40 -19.19 -6.95
C GLY A 159 3.21 -19.37 -7.91
N ASP A 160 2.29 -20.29 -7.60
CA ASP A 160 1.09 -20.61 -8.42
C ASP A 160 -0.24 -20.35 -7.69
N SER A 161 -0.25 -19.76 -6.49
CA SER A 161 -1.46 -19.64 -5.67
C SER A 161 -2.49 -18.63 -6.17
N PHE A 162 -2.08 -17.66 -6.98
CA PHE A 162 -2.91 -16.54 -7.43
C PHE A 162 -2.64 -16.16 -8.90
N ARG A 163 -3.55 -15.40 -9.53
CA ARG A 163 -3.59 -15.18 -10.99
C ARG A 163 -2.31 -14.51 -11.51
N ASN A 164 -1.28 -15.27 -11.85
CA ASN A 164 -0.11 -14.81 -12.59
C ASN A 164 -0.35 -14.75 -14.11
N GLU A 165 -1.61 -14.73 -14.56
CA GLU A 165 -1.92 -14.92 -15.98
C GLU A 165 -1.50 -13.74 -16.87
N GLY A 166 -0.98 -12.63 -16.33
CA GLY A 166 -0.43 -11.53 -17.15
C GLY A 166 -1.42 -10.94 -18.17
N VAL A 167 -2.72 -11.26 -18.04
CA VAL A 167 -3.75 -10.84 -18.98
C VAL A 167 -4.20 -9.44 -18.54
N PRO A 168 -4.05 -8.41 -19.40
CA PRO A 168 -4.60 -7.10 -19.11
C PRO A 168 -6.12 -7.27 -19.04
N PHE A 169 -6.70 -7.20 -17.85
CA PHE A 169 -8.14 -7.06 -17.71
C PHE A 169 -8.47 -5.67 -18.23
N ASN A 170 -9.02 -5.61 -19.45
CA ASN A 170 -9.61 -4.44 -20.11
C ASN A 170 -9.29 -3.10 -19.42
N SER A 171 -8.29 -2.38 -19.94
CA SER A 171 -8.06 -0.97 -19.64
C SER A 171 -9.26 -0.16 -20.13
N THR A 172 -10.34 -0.19 -19.36
CA THR A 172 -11.54 0.60 -19.58
C THR A 172 -11.57 1.72 -18.55
N ASP A 173 -11.89 2.93 -18.99
CA ASP A 173 -12.06 4.11 -18.12
C ASP A 173 -13.26 3.99 -17.16
N GLN A 174 -13.95 2.84 -17.13
CA GLN A 174 -15.13 2.56 -16.30
C GLN A 174 -15.13 1.11 -15.77
N PRO A 175 -14.32 0.77 -14.75
CA PRO A 175 -14.42 -0.52 -14.09
C PRO A 175 -15.65 -0.59 -13.18
N ASP A 176 -16.45 -1.64 -13.30
CA ASP A 176 -17.61 -1.94 -12.43
C ASP A 176 -17.11 -2.29 -11.01
N PHE A 177 -17.66 -1.62 -9.98
CA PHE A 177 -17.04 -1.46 -8.66
C PHE A 177 -17.62 -2.38 -7.56
N GLU A 178 -17.50 -3.70 -7.65
CA GLU A 178 -17.88 -4.58 -6.51
C GLU A 178 -16.99 -5.83 -6.38
N ALA A 179 -15.77 -5.66 -5.84
CA ALA A 179 -14.98 -6.75 -5.26
C ALA A 179 -14.12 -6.20 -4.09
N ASP A 180 -13.71 -7.05 -3.14
CA ASP A 180 -13.61 -6.79 -1.68
C ASP A 180 -12.44 -5.88 -1.19
N GLN A 181 -12.33 -4.66 -1.73
CA GLN A 181 -11.46 -3.58 -1.21
C GLN A 181 -11.79 -3.14 0.22
N ARG A 182 -12.86 -3.66 0.82
CA ARG A 182 -13.46 -3.13 2.04
C ARG A 182 -12.82 -3.67 3.31
N ARG A 183 -12.00 -4.73 3.28
CA ARG A 183 -11.42 -5.29 4.53
C ARG A 183 -10.56 -4.25 5.23
N GLU A 184 -9.52 -3.76 4.59
CA GLU A 184 -8.57 -2.82 5.20
C GLU A 184 -9.27 -1.53 5.63
N LEU A 185 -10.14 -0.99 4.77
CA LEU A 185 -10.94 0.19 5.08
C LEU A 185 -11.83 -0.02 6.31
N ARG A 186 -12.48 -1.19 6.43
CA ARG A 186 -13.31 -1.54 7.60
C ARG A 186 -12.47 -1.64 8.88
N GLN A 187 -11.24 -2.16 8.80
CA GLN A 187 -10.35 -2.24 9.96
C GLN A 187 -9.96 -0.84 10.44
N ILE A 188 -9.50 0.02 9.54
CA ILE A 188 -9.15 1.41 9.84
C ILE A 188 -10.36 2.16 10.40
N GLN A 189 -11.52 2.08 9.74
CA GLN A 189 -12.76 2.70 10.22
C GLN A 189 -13.16 2.22 11.62
N LYS A 190 -13.09 0.91 11.88
CA LYS A 190 -13.43 0.33 13.18
C LYS A 190 -12.47 0.85 14.25
N ARG A 191 -11.18 0.93 13.94
CA ARG A 191 -10.16 1.40 14.86
C ARG A 191 -10.32 2.88 15.17
N VAL A 192 -10.48 3.73 14.16
CA VAL A 192 -10.70 5.18 14.33
C VAL A 192 -11.98 5.50 15.12
N ARG A 193 -13.05 4.69 14.95
CA ARG A 193 -14.30 4.85 15.72
C ARG A 193 -14.21 4.35 17.16
N THR A 194 -13.21 3.55 17.51
CA THR A 194 -13.05 3.01 18.86
C THR A 194 -12.13 3.95 19.63
N PRO A 195 -12.62 4.69 20.65
CA PRO A 195 -11.75 5.54 21.46
C PRO A 195 -10.66 4.67 22.08
N VAL A 196 -9.39 5.07 21.94
CA VAL A 196 -8.32 4.50 22.75
C VAL A 196 -8.72 4.76 24.19
N ALA A 197 -9.03 3.69 24.93
CA ALA A 197 -9.40 3.80 26.33
C ALA A 197 -8.22 4.43 27.06
N SER A 198 -8.30 5.72 27.37
CA SER A 198 -7.35 6.34 28.29
C SER A 198 -7.50 5.62 29.62
N GLU A 199 -6.49 4.82 29.96
CA GLU A 199 -6.35 4.27 31.31
C GLU A 199 -6.31 5.45 32.29
N LYS A 200 -7.21 5.40 33.28
CA LYS A 200 -7.32 6.34 34.38
C LYS A 200 -6.32 6.01 35.49
#